data_AF-A0A1R1S8N8-F1
#
_entry.id   AF-A0A1R1S8N8-F1
#
_cell.length_a   1.000
_cell.length_b   1.000
_cell.length_c   1.000
_cell.angle_alpha   90.00
_cell.angle_beta   90.00
_cell.angle_gamma   90.00
#
_symmetry.space_group_name_H-M   'P 1'
#
loop_
_entity.id
_entity.type
_entity.pdbx_description
1 polymer ?
#
loop_
_entity_poly.entity_id
_entity_poly.type
_entity_poly.pdbx_seq_one_letter_code
_entity_poly.pdbx_strand_id
1 'polypeptide(L)'
;EPAHYDIRLTVGDGATLCWLPEPLISARGSDLRMTCRVELAPTARLLLREEQVLGRYGEPPGRLTSRLTVRRAGRPLLDQEFGYGSGTPGWDGGAVLGGHRAAGQLLLVDPAFEDEPPPARPLGESAVLTPLAGPAALVTAVAPDALRLRRLFDGVAGAEGPRMTGCSWVDKETPVCPVPTAR
;
A
#
# COMPACT_ATOMS: atom_id res chain seq x y z
N GLU A 1 -1.24 10.76 -24.73
CA GLU A 1 -1.08 11.36 -23.39
C GLU A 1 -1.19 10.23 -22.37
N PRO A 2 -0.36 10.21 -21.31
CA PRO A 2 -0.44 9.17 -20.28
C PRO A 2 -1.79 9.21 -19.56
N ALA A 3 -2.26 8.04 -19.09
CA ALA A 3 -3.38 7.96 -18.17
C ALA A 3 -2.94 8.44 -16.78
N HIS A 4 -3.89 9.01 -16.04
CA HIS A 4 -3.68 9.54 -14.69
C HIS A 4 -4.68 8.96 -13.71
N TYR A 5 -4.20 8.61 -12.52
CA TYR A 5 -5.02 8.16 -11.42
C TYR A 5 -4.60 8.87 -10.12
N ASP A 6 -5.45 9.78 -9.63
CA ASP A 6 -5.14 10.64 -8.49
C ASP A 6 -6.09 10.34 -7.31
N ILE A 7 -5.49 9.99 -6.18
CA ILE A 7 -6.18 9.67 -4.93
C ILE A 7 -5.79 10.69 -3.87
N ARG A 8 -6.79 11.19 -3.12
CA ARG A 8 -6.60 12.05 -1.95
C ARG A 8 -7.41 11.49 -0.80
N LEU A 9 -6.74 11.18 0.30
CA LEU A 9 -7.32 10.62 1.52
C LEU A 9 -7.03 11.57 2.69
N THR A 10 -8.04 11.83 3.51
CA THR A 10 -7.88 12.58 4.76
C THR A 10 -8.47 11.74 5.88
N VAL A 11 -7.70 11.50 6.94
CA VAL A 11 -8.12 10.72 8.11
C VAL A 11 -8.07 11.61 9.34
N GLY A 12 -9.23 11.85 9.94
CA GLY A 12 -9.38 12.72 11.10
C GLY A 12 -8.91 12.10 12.42
N ASP A 13 -8.96 12.89 13.50
CA ASP A 13 -8.57 12.43 14.83
C ASP A 13 -9.38 11.22 15.29
N GLY A 14 -8.70 10.25 15.88
CA GLY A 14 -9.25 8.98 16.35
C GLY A 14 -9.80 8.06 15.25
N ALA A 15 -9.83 8.51 13.99
CA ALA A 15 -10.38 7.73 12.89
C ALA A 15 -9.38 6.69 12.39
N THR A 16 -9.93 5.61 11.83
CA THR A 16 -9.16 4.55 11.17
C THR A 16 -9.62 4.42 9.73
N LEU A 17 -8.69 4.42 8.78
CA LEU A 17 -8.97 4.15 7.38
C LEU A 17 -8.25 2.87 6.94
N CYS A 18 -9.02 1.94 6.36
CA CYS A 18 -8.50 0.79 5.64
C CYS A 18 -8.70 1.01 4.13
N TRP A 19 -7.65 1.45 3.43
CA TRP A 19 -7.65 1.66 1.99
C TRP A 19 -6.97 0.49 1.27
N LEU A 20 -7.78 -0.45 0.80
CA LEU A 20 -7.33 -1.74 0.25
C LEU A 20 -7.88 -1.97 -1.17
N PRO A 21 -7.51 -1.14 -2.17
CA PRO A 21 -7.99 -1.29 -3.53
C PRO A 21 -7.60 -2.66 -4.13
N GLU A 22 -8.26 -3.02 -5.23
CA GLU A 22 -7.87 -4.18 -6.03
C GLU A 22 -6.57 -3.90 -6.81
N PRO A 23 -5.82 -4.95 -7.23
CA PRO A 23 -4.50 -4.78 -7.81
C PRO A 23 -4.55 -4.05 -9.15
N LEU A 24 -3.54 -3.22 -9.38
CA LEU A 24 -3.36 -2.52 -10.64
C LEU A 24 -2.57 -3.39 -11.62
N ILE A 25 -3.07 -3.56 -12.83
CA ILE A 25 -2.35 -4.28 -13.90
C ILE A 25 -1.74 -3.27 -14.87
N SER A 26 -0.39 -3.21 -14.92
CA SER A 26 0.34 -2.44 -15.93
C SER A 26 0.39 -3.22 -17.25
N ALA A 27 -0.67 -3.13 -18.06
CA ALA A 27 -0.81 -3.89 -19.29
C ALA A 27 0.09 -3.36 -20.43
N ARG A 28 0.40 -4.19 -21.43
CA ARG A 28 1.26 -3.78 -22.55
C ARG A 28 0.70 -2.53 -23.24
N GLY A 29 1.58 -1.56 -23.47
CA GLY A 29 1.23 -0.30 -24.12
C GLY A 29 0.53 0.71 -23.21
N SER A 30 0.27 0.39 -21.94
CA SER A 30 -0.16 1.40 -20.98
C SER A 30 0.97 2.37 -20.66
N ASP A 31 0.62 3.63 -20.45
CA ASP A 31 1.47 4.63 -19.80
C ASP A 31 0.63 5.28 -18.71
N LEU A 32 0.90 4.90 -17.45
CA LEU A 32 0.09 5.29 -16.30
C LEU A 32 0.93 6.02 -15.25
N ARG A 33 0.39 7.14 -14.77
CA ARG A 33 0.89 7.87 -13.61
C ARG A 33 -0.13 7.83 -12.49
N MET A 34 0.26 7.27 -11.35
CA MET A 34 -0.58 7.19 -10.17
C MET A 34 -0.02 8.09 -9.07
N THR A 35 -0.90 8.86 -8.43
CA THR A 35 -0.55 9.61 -7.22
C THR A 35 -1.54 9.32 -6.10
N CYS A 36 -1.04 8.94 -4.94
CA CYS A 36 -1.84 8.83 -3.71
C CYS A 36 -1.30 9.82 -2.66
N ARG A 37 -2.17 10.71 -2.19
CA ARG A 37 -1.84 11.67 -1.13
C ARG A 37 -2.71 11.40 0.09
N VAL A 38 -2.07 11.22 1.24
CA VAL A 38 -2.74 10.94 2.51
C VAL A 38 -2.38 11.99 3.54
N GLU A 39 -3.38 12.65 4.10
CA GLU A 39 -3.25 13.55 5.24
C GLU A 39 -3.85 12.90 6.49
N LEU A 40 -3.01 12.67 7.50
CA LEU A 40 -3.39 12.04 8.75
C LEU A 40 -3.37 13.06 9.89
N ALA A 41 -4.44 13.10 10.67
CA ALA A 41 -4.45 13.75 11.98
C ALA A 41 -3.47 13.03 12.94
N PRO A 42 -3.03 13.67 14.04
CA PRO A 42 -2.08 13.07 14.97
C PRO A 42 -2.53 11.70 15.51
N THR A 43 -3.83 11.52 15.77
CA THR A 43 -4.35 10.28 16.36
C THR A 43 -4.97 9.32 15.35
N ALA A 44 -4.84 9.62 14.05
CA ALA A 44 -5.38 8.80 12.98
C ALA A 44 -4.62 7.49 12.81
N ARG A 45 -5.34 6.45 12.39
CA ARG A 45 -4.79 5.15 11.98
C ARG A 45 -5.03 4.89 10.49
N LEU A 46 -4.09 4.23 9.84
CA LEU A 46 -4.15 3.90 8.42
C LEU A 46 -3.64 2.48 8.19
N LEU A 47 -4.40 1.73 7.40
CA LEU A 47 -3.93 0.55 6.69
C LEU A 47 -4.10 0.81 5.19
N LEU A 48 -3.00 0.92 4.45
CA LEU A 48 -3.02 1.22 3.02
C LEU A 48 -2.25 0.15 2.25
N ARG A 49 -2.89 -0.46 1.25
CA ARG A 49 -2.27 -1.45 0.35
C ARG A 49 -2.15 -0.91 -1.06
N GLU A 50 -0.98 -1.07 -1.67
CA GLU A 50 -0.81 -0.90 -3.11
C GLU A 50 -0.22 -2.19 -3.70
N GLU A 51 -0.84 -2.69 -4.78
CA GLU A 51 -0.39 -3.87 -5.50
C GLU A 51 -0.29 -3.55 -6.99
N GLN A 52 0.87 -3.83 -7.58
CA GLN A 52 1.14 -3.68 -9.00
C GLN A 52 1.46 -5.04 -9.62
N VAL A 53 0.72 -5.39 -10.67
CA VAL A 53 0.92 -6.57 -11.50
C VAL A 53 1.49 -6.14 -12.83
N LEU A 54 2.64 -6.70 -13.20
CA LEU A 54 3.43 -6.27 -14.34
C LEU A 54 3.06 -7.09 -15.57
N GLY A 55 2.13 -6.55 -16.36
CA GLY A 55 1.55 -7.21 -17.53
C GLY A 55 0.50 -8.27 -17.17
N ARG A 56 -0.35 -8.61 -18.14
CA ARG A 56 -1.21 -9.79 -18.03
C ARG A 56 -0.38 -11.08 -18.21
N TYR A 57 -1.03 -12.24 -18.12
CA TYR A 57 -0.37 -13.52 -18.31
C TYR A 57 0.40 -13.58 -19.64
N GLY A 58 1.70 -13.87 -19.57
CA GLY A 58 2.60 -13.94 -20.73
C GLY A 58 2.91 -12.62 -21.42
N GLU A 59 2.33 -11.51 -20.97
CA GLU A 59 2.46 -10.19 -21.60
C GLU A 59 3.51 -9.33 -20.88
N PRO A 60 4.34 -8.54 -21.59
CA PRO A 60 5.22 -7.57 -20.95
C PRO A 60 4.43 -6.41 -20.32
N PRO A 61 4.96 -5.76 -19.28
CA PRO A 61 4.28 -4.61 -18.67
C PRO A 61 4.28 -3.37 -19.57
N GLY A 62 3.33 -2.48 -19.32
CA GLY A 62 3.40 -1.09 -19.77
C GLY A 62 4.30 -0.24 -18.87
N ARG A 63 4.35 1.07 -19.14
CA ARG A 63 5.00 2.06 -18.27
C ARG A 63 4.07 2.41 -17.10
N LEU A 64 4.62 2.37 -15.90
CA LEU A 64 3.94 2.77 -14.67
C LEU A 64 4.87 3.62 -13.82
N THR A 65 4.38 4.75 -13.34
CA THR A 65 5.00 5.51 -12.26
C THR A 65 3.96 5.70 -11.16
N SER A 66 4.29 5.36 -9.92
CA SER A 66 3.42 5.55 -8.76
C SER A 66 4.14 6.38 -7.72
N ARG A 67 3.47 7.39 -7.16
CA ARG A 67 3.95 8.15 -6.01
C ARG A 67 2.94 8.14 -4.87
N LEU A 68 3.40 7.76 -3.69
CA LEU A 68 2.65 7.77 -2.44
C LEU A 68 3.28 8.80 -1.50
N THR A 69 2.50 9.81 -1.10
CA THR A 69 2.90 10.76 -0.05
C THR A 69 1.94 10.66 1.12
N VAL A 70 2.47 10.43 2.31
CA VAL A 70 1.72 10.38 3.56
C VAL A 70 2.28 11.43 4.50
N ARG A 71 1.43 12.31 4.99
CA ARG A 71 1.77 13.29 6.02
C ARG A 71 0.95 13.01 7.26
N ARG A 72 1.56 13.16 8.43
CA ARG A 72 0.89 13.12 9.72
C ARG A 72 1.14 14.43 10.47
N ALA A 73 0.09 15.04 11.00
CA ALA A 73 0.15 16.33 11.67
C ALA A 73 0.86 17.40 10.83
N GLY A 74 0.62 17.37 9.51
CA GLY A 74 1.25 18.27 8.56
C GLY A 74 2.76 18.04 8.34
N ARG A 75 3.34 16.91 8.78
CA ARG A 75 4.76 16.56 8.56
C ARG A 75 4.87 15.30 7.69
N PRO A 76 5.84 15.20 6.75
CA PRO A 76 6.04 13.98 5.97
C PRO A 76 6.32 12.76 6.87
N LEU A 77 5.60 11.67 6.62
CA LEU A 77 5.79 10.36 7.24
C LEU A 77 6.34 9.35 6.22
N LEU A 78 5.87 9.43 4.97
CA LEU A 78 6.38 8.67 3.83
C LEU A 78 6.27 9.53 2.57
N ASP A 79 7.32 9.55 1.75
CA ASP A 79 7.28 10.04 0.37
C ASP A 79 8.06 9.05 -0.48
N GLN A 80 7.35 8.31 -1.31
CA GLN A 80 7.91 7.19 -2.04
C GLN A 80 7.41 7.19 -3.48
N GLU A 81 8.34 6.93 -4.40
CA GLU A 81 8.04 6.83 -5.83
C GLU A 81 8.67 5.56 -6.39
N PHE A 82 7.92 4.83 -7.21
CA PHE A 82 8.43 3.69 -7.98
C PHE A 82 8.07 3.82 -9.45
N GLY A 83 8.93 3.27 -10.29
CA GLY A 83 8.72 3.18 -11.74
C GLY A 83 8.93 1.76 -12.24
N TYR A 84 8.10 1.34 -13.21
CA TYR A 84 8.23 0.05 -13.89
C TYR A 84 8.04 0.20 -15.40
N GLY A 85 8.55 -0.78 -16.14
CA GLY A 85 8.42 -0.86 -17.59
C GLY A 85 9.34 0.08 -18.36
N SER A 86 9.03 0.25 -19.64
CA SER A 86 9.90 0.95 -20.62
C SER A 86 10.25 2.38 -20.18
N GLY A 87 11.56 2.65 -20.13
CA GLY A 87 12.12 3.94 -19.77
C GLY A 87 12.29 4.20 -18.27
N THR A 88 12.11 3.18 -17.43
CA THR A 88 12.60 3.18 -16.04
C THR A 88 13.86 2.33 -15.99
N PRO A 89 15.07 2.88 -15.79
CA PRO A 89 16.29 2.08 -15.78
C PRO A 89 16.31 1.04 -14.64
N GLY A 90 16.71 -0.19 -14.95
CA GLY A 90 16.96 -1.25 -13.95
C GLY A 90 15.71 -1.82 -13.25
N TRP A 91 14.50 -1.46 -13.69
CA TRP A 91 13.26 -1.86 -13.05
C TRP A 91 13.08 -3.38 -12.91
N ASP A 92 13.61 -4.17 -13.84
CA ASP A 92 13.56 -5.63 -13.85
C ASP A 92 14.83 -6.30 -13.29
N GLY A 93 15.81 -5.50 -12.85
CA GLY A 93 17.08 -5.98 -12.31
C GLY A 93 16.95 -6.62 -10.92
N GLY A 94 17.99 -7.38 -10.52
CA GLY A 94 18.03 -8.10 -9.24
C GLY A 94 17.91 -7.23 -7.99
N ALA A 95 18.26 -5.95 -8.09
CA ALA A 95 18.12 -4.99 -6.99
C ALA A 95 16.71 -4.39 -6.86
N VAL A 96 15.82 -4.62 -7.84
CA VAL A 96 14.47 -4.05 -7.86
C VAL A 96 13.43 -5.16 -7.82
N LEU A 97 13.18 -5.82 -8.94
CA LEU A 97 12.17 -6.88 -9.03
C LEU A 97 12.77 -8.28 -9.08
N GLY A 98 13.99 -8.45 -9.57
CA GLY A 98 14.61 -9.76 -9.73
C GLY A 98 13.75 -10.75 -10.51
N GLY A 99 13.08 -10.28 -11.58
CA GLY A 99 12.20 -11.11 -12.42
C GLY A 99 10.80 -11.39 -11.87
N HIS A 100 10.46 -10.91 -10.68
CA HIS A 100 9.10 -11.02 -10.13
C HIS A 100 8.07 -10.21 -10.94
N ARG A 101 6.83 -10.69 -10.96
CA ARG A 101 5.74 -10.12 -11.79
C ARG A 101 4.72 -9.32 -11.00
N ALA A 102 4.78 -9.38 -9.67
CA ALA A 102 3.99 -8.55 -8.79
C ALA A 102 4.91 -7.85 -7.80
N ALA A 103 4.61 -6.60 -7.49
CA ALA A 103 5.25 -5.82 -6.47
C ALA A 103 4.20 -5.03 -5.71
N GLY A 104 4.49 -4.65 -4.49
CA GLY A 104 3.57 -3.83 -3.74
C GLY A 104 4.09 -3.46 -2.38
N GLN A 105 3.21 -2.78 -1.64
CA GLN A 105 3.47 -2.33 -0.29
C GLN A 105 2.21 -2.33 0.56
N LEU A 106 2.39 -2.53 1.85
CA LEU A 106 1.38 -2.36 2.89
C LEU A 106 1.91 -1.39 3.93
N LEU A 107 1.30 -0.21 4.01
CA LEU A 107 1.62 0.81 5.00
C LEU A 107 0.66 0.68 6.19
N LEU A 108 1.24 0.56 7.38
CA LEU A 108 0.53 0.60 8.64
C LEU A 108 0.92 1.88 9.37
N VAL A 109 -0.07 2.64 9.83
CA VAL A 109 0.12 3.80 10.71
C VAL A 109 -0.77 3.59 11.93
N ASP A 110 -0.16 3.53 13.10
CA ASP A 110 -0.86 3.46 14.39
C ASP A 110 -0.08 4.29 15.40
N PRO A 111 -0.70 5.28 16.09
CA PRO A 111 -0.04 6.05 17.13
C PRO A 111 0.68 5.20 18.19
N ALA A 112 0.23 3.97 18.46
CA ALA A 112 0.90 3.06 19.39
C ALA A 112 2.36 2.72 18.98
N PHE A 113 2.68 2.81 17.68
CA PHE A 113 4.02 2.57 17.17
C PHE A 113 5.02 3.70 17.51
N GLU A 114 4.57 4.83 18.08
CA GLU A 114 5.50 5.82 18.66
C GLU A 114 6.27 5.23 19.85
N ASP A 115 5.59 4.43 20.68
CA ASP A 115 6.18 3.82 21.87
C ASP A 115 6.70 2.41 21.59
N GLU A 116 5.98 1.63 20.78
CA GLU A 116 6.29 0.24 20.48
C GLU A 116 6.29 -0.01 18.97
N PRO A 117 7.32 0.43 18.23
CA PRO A 117 7.41 0.19 16.81
C PRO A 117 7.61 -1.32 16.54
N PRO A 118 6.95 -1.90 15.54
CA PRO A 118 7.18 -3.30 15.18
C PRO A 118 8.64 -3.48 14.71
N PRO A 119 9.30 -4.57 15.11
CA PRO A 119 10.70 -4.78 14.76
C PRO A 119 10.86 -5.03 13.27
N ALA A 120 11.95 -4.51 12.70
CA ALA A 120 12.34 -4.83 11.33
C ALA A 120 12.56 -6.34 11.21
N ARG A 121 11.89 -6.99 10.25
CA ARG A 121 12.01 -8.43 10.05
C ARG A 121 11.71 -8.85 8.61
N PRO A 122 12.43 -9.87 8.09
CA PRO A 122 12.05 -10.50 6.84
C PRO A 122 10.70 -11.20 6.97
N LEU A 123 9.96 -11.22 5.87
CA LEU A 123 8.67 -11.89 5.71
C LEU A 123 8.78 -12.92 4.59
N GLY A 124 9.46 -14.03 4.88
CA GLY A 124 9.91 -14.96 3.85
C GLY A 124 11.08 -14.38 3.06
N GLU A 125 11.25 -14.82 1.81
CA GLU A 125 12.42 -14.49 0.99
C GLU A 125 12.27 -13.18 0.20
N SER A 126 11.04 -12.73 -0.07
CA SER A 126 10.75 -11.68 -1.04
C SER A 126 10.00 -10.48 -0.46
N ALA A 127 9.96 -10.37 0.88
CA ALA A 127 9.31 -9.27 1.57
C ALA A 127 9.99 -8.94 2.90
N VAL A 128 9.79 -7.71 3.36
CA VAL A 128 10.33 -7.22 4.63
C VAL A 128 9.34 -6.25 5.25
N LEU A 129 9.22 -6.30 6.58
CA LEU A 129 8.59 -5.24 7.38
C LEU A 129 9.69 -4.36 7.94
N THR A 130 9.56 -3.05 7.77
CA THR A 130 10.48 -2.06 8.36
C THR A 130 9.70 -0.96 9.09
N PRO A 131 10.11 -0.55 10.31
CA PRO A 131 9.57 0.63 10.94
C PRO A 131 10.04 1.90 10.21
N LEU A 132 9.19 2.93 10.18
CA LEU A 132 9.51 4.24 9.62
C LEU A 132 9.88 5.22 10.74
N ALA A 133 10.37 6.41 10.35
CA ALA A 133 10.62 7.51 11.28
C ALA A 133 9.28 8.15 11.72
N GLY A 134 8.58 7.48 12.64
CA GLY A 134 7.27 7.88 13.18
C GLY A 134 6.42 6.66 13.54
N PRO A 135 5.12 6.86 13.87
CA PRO A 135 4.20 5.79 14.25
C PRO A 135 3.74 4.94 13.04
N ALA A 136 4.68 4.41 12.28
CA ALA A 136 4.38 3.66 11.06
C ALA A 136 5.37 2.55 10.77
N ALA A 137 4.86 1.54 10.06
CA ALA A 137 5.64 0.46 9.51
C ALA A 137 5.26 0.24 8.04
N LEU A 138 6.26 -0.09 7.23
CA LEU A 138 6.08 -0.37 5.82
C LEU A 138 6.46 -1.83 5.55
N VAL A 139 5.55 -2.54 4.92
CA VAL A 139 5.87 -3.81 4.29
C VAL A 139 6.12 -3.55 2.82
N THR A 140 7.27 -3.96 2.31
CA THR A 140 7.52 -4.01 0.86
C THR A 140 7.71 -5.45 0.44
N ALA A 141 7.18 -5.79 -0.73
CA ALA A 141 7.21 -7.16 -1.24
C ALA A 141 7.29 -7.19 -2.76
N VAL A 142 8.00 -8.20 -3.25
CA VAL A 142 7.90 -8.68 -4.64
C VAL A 142 7.42 -10.13 -4.61
N ALA A 143 6.73 -10.55 -5.66
CA ALA A 143 6.18 -11.90 -5.74
C ALA A 143 6.05 -12.40 -7.19
N PRO A 144 6.06 -13.72 -7.41
CA PRO A 144 5.92 -14.28 -8.76
C PRO A 144 4.58 -13.95 -9.41
N ASP A 145 3.54 -13.66 -8.61
CA ASP A 145 2.19 -13.38 -9.06
C ASP A 145 1.40 -12.59 -8.00
N ALA A 146 0.25 -12.04 -8.43
CA ALA A 146 -0.63 -11.24 -7.60
C ALA A 146 -1.23 -12.01 -6.42
N LEU A 147 -1.47 -13.32 -6.57
CA LEU A 147 -2.10 -14.13 -5.54
C LEU A 147 -1.17 -14.33 -4.34
N ARG A 148 0.10 -14.64 -4.59
CA ARG A 148 1.12 -14.76 -3.55
C ARG A 148 1.34 -13.43 -2.84
N LEU A 149 1.39 -12.33 -3.59
CA LEU A 149 1.49 -10.98 -3.02
C LEU A 149 0.30 -10.67 -2.10
N ARG A 150 -0.92 -10.90 -2.59
CA ARG A 150 -2.15 -10.66 -1.85
C ARG A 150 -2.20 -11.44 -0.55
N ARG A 151 -1.89 -12.74 -0.59
CA ARG A 151 -1.86 -13.60 0.60
C ARG A 151 -0.85 -13.13 1.65
N LEU A 152 0.32 -12.67 1.20
CA LEU A 152 1.33 -12.11 2.09
C LEU A 152 0.79 -10.86 2.80
N PHE A 153 0.21 -9.91 2.06
CA PHE A 153 -0.35 -8.70 2.66
C PHE A 153 -1.56 -8.97 3.54
N ASP A 154 -2.47 -9.87 3.15
CA ASP A 154 -3.62 -10.24 3.96
C ASP A 154 -3.19 -10.91 5.27
N GLY A 155 -2.15 -11.76 5.23
CA GLY A 155 -1.56 -12.35 6.42
C GLY A 155 -0.94 -11.32 7.36
N VAL A 156 -0.21 -10.34 6.83
CA VAL A 156 0.39 -9.26 7.64
C VAL A 156 -0.70 -8.33 8.18
N ALA A 157 -1.67 -7.94 7.38
CA ALA A 157 -2.78 -7.09 7.81
C ALA A 157 -3.61 -7.75 8.92
N GLY A 158 -3.82 -9.07 8.87
CA GLY A 158 -4.49 -9.81 9.94
C GLY A 158 -3.68 -9.89 11.25
N ALA A 159 -2.35 -9.84 11.18
CA ALA A 159 -1.48 -9.93 12.35
C ALA A 159 -1.13 -8.57 12.98
N GLU A 160 -0.86 -7.56 12.14
CA GLU A 160 -0.30 -6.26 12.51
C GLU A 160 -1.29 -5.10 12.29
N GLY A 161 -2.42 -5.34 11.63
CA GLY A 161 -3.40 -4.31 11.32
C GLY A 161 -4.04 -3.69 12.57
N PRO A 162 -4.52 -2.44 12.47
CA PRO A 162 -5.18 -1.79 13.59
C PRO A 162 -6.35 -2.64 14.08
N ARG A 163 -6.33 -2.99 15.37
CA ARG A 163 -7.41 -3.74 16.03
C ARG A 163 -8.64 -2.86 16.11
N MET A 164 -9.52 -2.97 15.11
CA MET A 164 -10.82 -2.30 15.18
C MET A 164 -11.70 -3.05 16.17
N THR A 165 -12.01 -2.43 17.31
CA THR A 165 -13.06 -2.92 18.20
C THR A 165 -14.38 -2.93 17.42
N GLY A 166 -14.90 -4.11 17.08
CA GLY A 166 -16.23 -4.31 16.50
C GLY A 166 -16.31 -4.58 14.98
N CYS A 167 -15.20 -4.79 14.27
CA CYS A 167 -15.26 -5.16 12.84
C CYS A 167 -14.20 -6.23 12.52
N SER A 168 -14.62 -7.45 12.21
CA SER A 168 -13.74 -8.55 11.82
C SER A 168 -13.38 -8.46 10.34
N TRP A 169 -12.08 -8.50 10.05
CA TRP A 169 -11.45 -8.32 8.74
C TRP A 169 -11.74 -9.43 7.70
N VAL A 170 -12.59 -10.41 8.02
CA VAL A 170 -12.73 -11.65 7.24
C VAL A 170 -13.85 -11.59 6.20
N ASP A 171 -14.83 -10.69 6.33
CA ASP A 171 -15.99 -10.71 5.44
C ASP A 171 -15.95 -9.54 4.44
N LYS A 172 -15.64 -9.87 3.18
CA LYS A 172 -15.72 -8.98 2.01
C LYS A 172 -17.17 -8.58 1.63
N GLU A 173 -18.16 -8.84 2.47
CA GLU A 173 -19.55 -8.46 2.22
C GLU A 173 -19.99 -7.40 3.23
N THR A 174 -20.23 -6.19 2.70
CA THR A 174 -20.92 -5.02 3.29
C THR A 174 -20.07 -4.03 4.11
N PRO A 175 -19.72 -2.85 3.54
CA PRO A 175 -19.48 -1.66 4.34
C PRO A 175 -20.83 -1.02 4.65
N VAL A 176 -21.35 -1.20 5.87
CA VAL A 176 -22.42 -0.33 6.39
C VAL A 176 -21.81 0.54 7.48
N CYS A 177 -21.33 1.72 7.11
CA CYS A 177 -21.23 2.82 8.08
C CYS A 177 -22.64 3.39 8.25
N PRO A 178 -23.25 3.36 9.46
CA PRO A 178 -24.49 4.06 9.70
C PRO A 178 -24.23 5.56 9.71
N VAL A 179 -24.84 6.30 8.78
CA VAL A 179 -24.90 7.76 8.85
C VAL A 179 -25.93 8.12 9.93
N PRO A 180 -25.61 8.96 10.93
CA PRO A 180 -26.61 9.41 11.88
C PRO A 180 -27.58 10.36 11.18
N THR A 181 -28.88 10.05 11.24
CA THR A 181 -29.94 10.96 10.81
C THR A 181 -29.92 12.21 11.69
N ALA A 182 -29.60 13.36 11.10
CA ALA A 182 -29.90 14.66 11.70
C ALA A 182 -31.42 14.86 11.71
N ARG A 183 -31.92 15.45 12.81
CA ARG A 183 -33.33 15.80 13.02
C ARG A 183 -33.82 16.87 12.06
#